data_AF-V4VM54-F1
#
_entry.id   AF-V4VM54-F1
#
_cell.length_a   1.000
_cell.length_b   1.000
_cell.length_c   1.000
_cell.angle_alpha   90.00
_cell.angle_beta   90.00
_cell.angle_gamma   90.00
#
_symmetry.space_group_name_H-M   'P 1'
#
loop_
_entity.id
_entity.type
_entity.pdbx_description
1 polymer ?
#
loop_
_entity_poly.entity_id
_entity_poly.type
_entity_poly.pdbx_seq_one_letter_code
_entity_poly.pdbx_strand_id
1 'polypeptide(L)' 'RRRLEKLLNVEVMMPPSQDPERFSFWLATLSDRRPSERLELLRIRDTRERIRRGLIFLRAEEQGCRLQ' A
#
# COMPACT_ATOMS: atom_id res chain seq x y z
N ARG A 1 -10.92 13.21 -12.41
CA ARG A 1 -12.03 12.40 -11.84
C ARG A 1 -11.58 10.99 -11.45
N ARG A 2 -11.25 10.09 -12.39
CA ARG A 2 -10.86 8.69 -12.08
C ARG A 2 -9.78 8.50 -11.01
N ARG A 3 -8.74 9.34 -10.97
CA ARG A 3 -7.67 9.24 -9.96
C ARG A 3 -8.14 9.63 -8.55
N LEU A 4 -9.00 10.64 -8.45
CA LEU A 4 -9.58 11.08 -7.17
C LEU A 4 -10.60 10.07 -6.63
N GLU A 5 -11.42 9.47 -7.52
CA GLU A 5 -12.35 8.40 -7.17
C GLU A 5 -11.62 7.15 -6.66
N LYS A 6 -10.45 6.83 -7.23
CA LYS A 6 -9.57 5.77 -6.73
C LYS A 6 -9.04 6.07 -5.32
N LEU A 7 -8.63 7.33 -5.05
CA LEU A 7 -8.13 7.74 -3.74
C LEU A 7 -9.23 7.70 -2.66
N LEU A 8 -10.43 8.18 -2.99
CA LEU A 8 -11.59 8.14 -2.08
C LEU A 8 -12.01 6.71 -1.73
N ASN A 9 -12.02 5.80 -2.70
CA ASN A 9 -12.31 4.38 -2.45
C ASN A 9 -11.26 3.74 -1.55
N VAL A 10 -10.00 4.11 -1.73
CA VAL A 10 -8.88 3.60 -0.94
C VAL A 10 -9.00 4.01 0.54
N GLU A 11 -9.35 5.26 0.81
CA GLU A 11 -9.48 5.80 2.17
C GLU A 11 -10.66 5.16 2.92
N VAL A 12 -11.79 4.96 2.24
CA VAL A 12 -12.96 4.24 2.79
C VAL A 12 -12.66 2.77 3.09
N MET A 13 -11.74 2.16 2.34
CA MET A 13 -11.32 0.77 2.54
C MET A 13 -10.22 0.61 3.60
N MET A 14 -9.78 1.68 4.26
CA MET A 14 -8.76 1.59 5.29
C MET A 14 -9.28 0.76 6.48
N PRO A 15 -8.61 -0.35 6.84
CA PRO A 15 -9.03 -1.15 7.98
C PRO A 15 -8.76 -0.41 9.30
N PRO A 16 -9.51 -0.74 10.37
CA PRO A 16 -9.30 -0.15 11.69
C PRO A 16 -7.87 -0.40 12.18
N SER A 17 -7.29 0.61 12.85
CA SER A 17 -5.89 0.62 13.32
C SER A 17 -5.53 -0.49 14.32
N GLN A 18 -6.52 -1.20 14.84
CA GLN A 18 -6.37 -2.30 15.79
C GLN A 18 -6.10 -3.66 15.11
N ASP A 19 -6.19 -3.74 13.77
CA ASP A 19 -5.89 -4.95 13.01
C ASP A 19 -4.67 -4.74 12.08
N PRO A 20 -3.44 -4.98 12.56
CA PRO A 20 -2.23 -4.78 11.78
C PRO A 20 -2.15 -5.73 10.57
N GLU A 21 -2.79 -6.90 10.63
CA GLU A 21 -2.79 -7.87 9.55
C GLU A 21 -3.59 -7.34 8.36
N ARG A 22 -4.84 -6.92 8.59
CA ARG A 22 -5.66 -6.29 7.55
C ARG A 22 -5.02 -5.01 7.04
N PHE A 23 -4.46 -4.19 7.93
CA PHE A 23 -3.74 -2.97 7.55
C PHE A 23 -2.60 -3.26 6.56
N SER A 24 -1.80 -4.29 6.82
CA SER A 24 -0.69 -4.65 5.94
C SER A 24 -1.14 -5.06 4.53
N PHE A 25 -2.31 -5.70 4.39
CA PHE A 25 -2.87 -6.06 3.09
C PHE A 25 -3.44 -4.86 2.34
N TRP A 26 -4.14 -3.98 3.06
CA TRP A 26 -4.61 -2.70 2.50
C TRP A 26 -3.43 -1.86 2.01
N LEU A 27 -2.36 -1.73 2.82
CA LEU A 27 -1.14 -1.00 2.43
C LEU A 27 -0.51 -1.57 1.14
N ALA A 28 -0.47 -2.89 0.99
CA ALA A 28 0.01 -3.54 -0.23
C ALA A 28 -0.88 -3.30 -1.46
N THR A 29 -2.12 -2.82 -1.29
CA THR A 29 -2.98 -2.39 -2.41
C THR A 29 -2.68 -0.98 -2.89
N LEU A 30 -2.02 -0.17 -2.04
CA LEU A 30 -1.68 1.22 -2.36
C LEU A 30 -0.43 1.34 -3.22
N SER A 31 0.48 0.38 -3.09
CA SER A 31 1.72 0.37 -3.84
C SER A 31 1.42 0.14 -5.33
N ASP A 32 1.81 1.09 -6.18
CA ASP A 32 1.80 1.04 -7.64
C ASP A 32 2.96 0.16 -8.18
N ARG A 33 3.05 -1.06 -7.66
CA ARG A 33 4.06 -2.06 -8.05
C ARG A 33 3.49 -3.05 -9.05
N ARG A 34 4.40 -3.72 -9.78
CA ARG A 34 3.99 -4.79 -10.69
C ARG A 34 3.29 -5.91 -9.90
N PRO A 35 2.31 -6.62 -10.49
CA PRO A 35 1.58 -7.67 -9.80
C PRO A 35 2.48 -8.75 -9.16
N SER A 36 3.60 -9.10 -9.81
CA SER A 36 4.58 -10.04 -9.27
C SER A 36 5.27 -9.52 -8.00
N GLU A 37 5.71 -8.27 -7.99
CA GLU A 37 6.35 -7.65 -6.83
C GLU A 37 5.37 -7.48 -5.66
N ARG A 38 4.13 -7.11 -5.98
CA ARG A 38 3.05 -7.06 -4.99
C ARG A 38 2.77 -8.45 -4.41
N LEU A 39 2.82 -9.51 -5.23
CA LEU A 39 2.67 -10.88 -4.74
C LEU A 39 3.81 -11.28 -3.80
N GLU A 40 5.06 -10.90 -4.10
CA GLU A 40 6.19 -11.12 -3.20
C GLU A 40 5.99 -10.42 -1.84
N LEU A 41 5.48 -9.18 -1.85
CA LEU A 41 5.11 -8.47 -0.62
C LEU A 41 4.01 -9.21 0.17
N LEU A 42 2.98 -9.70 -0.51
CA LEU A 42 1.86 -10.43 0.09
C LEU A 42 2.26 -11.80 0.66
N ARG A 43 3.32 -12.42 0.13
CA ARG A 43 3.85 -13.71 0.60
C ARG A 43 4.60 -13.62 1.94
N ILE A 44 4.97 -12.42 2.37
CA ILE A 44 5.63 -12.21 3.67
C ILE A 44 4.65 -12.59 4.78
N ARG A 45 5.04 -13.55 5.62
CA ARG A 45 4.22 -14.05 6.75
C ARG A 45 4.25 -13.13 7.96
N ASP A 46 5.37 -12.44 8.20
CA ASP A 46 5.48 -11.49 9.31
C ASP A 46 4.77 -10.18 8.94
N THR A 47 3.69 -9.88 9.67
CA THR A 47 2.87 -8.70 9.47
C THR A 47 3.67 -7.40 9.56
N ARG A 48 4.59 -7.30 10.54
CA ARG A 48 5.37 -6.07 10.76
C ARG A 48 6.38 -5.85 9.64
N GLU A 49 7.00 -6.92 9.15
CA GLU A 49 7.91 -6.88 8.02
C GLU A 49 7.17 -6.52 6.73
N ARG A 50 5.97 -7.09 6.51
CA ARG A 50 5.14 -6.71 5.36
C ARG A 50 4.76 -5.23 5.41
N ILE A 51 4.38 -4.70 6.58
CA ILE A 51 4.14 -3.26 6.77
C ILE A 51 5.39 -2.45 6.46
N ARG A 52 6.53 -2.81 7.04
CA ARG A 52 7.81 -2.10 6.85
C ARG A 52 8.16 -2.00 5.37
N ARG A 53 8.09 -3.11 4.62
CA ARG A 53 8.38 -3.12 3.16
C ARG A 53 7.32 -2.37 2.35
N GLY A 54 6.05 -2.50 2.69
CA GLY A 54 4.97 -1.75 2.04
C GLY A 54 5.16 -0.23 2.16
N LEU A 55 5.57 0.25 3.34
CA LEU A 55 5.86 1.67 3.57
C LEU A 55 7.08 2.16 2.78
N ILE A 56 8.10 1.33 2.58
CA ILE A 56 9.26 1.67 1.74
C ILE A 56 8.81 1.91 0.30
N PHE A 57 7.96 1.05 -0.25
CA PHE A 57 7.44 1.22 -1.61
C PHE A 57 6.56 2.48 -1.75
N LEU A 58 5.70 2.73 -0.77
CA LEU A 58 4.85 3.93 -0.75
C LEU A 58 5.70 5.22 -0.74
N ARG A 59 6.76 5.29 0.08
CA ARG A 59 7.66 6.45 0.13
C ARG A 59 8.45 6.65 -1.16
N ALA A 60 8.82 5.56 -1.84
CA ALA A 60 9.48 5.64 -3.13
C ALA A 60 8.56 6.26 -4.19
N GLU A 61 7.26 6.04 -4.09
CA GLU A 61 6.24 6.66 -4.96
C GLU A 61 6.04 8.15 -4.63
N GLU A 62 6.06 8.54 -3.36
CA GLU A 62 6.01 9.97 -2.97
C GLU A 62 7.18 10.76 -3.58
N GLN A 63 8.38 10.17 -3.64
CA GLN A 63 9.58 10.80 -4.22
C GLN A 63 9.54 10.89 -5.76
N GLY A 64 8.67 10.11 -6.42
CA GLY A 64 8.44 10.17 -7.87
C GLY A 64 7.53 11.35 -8.30
N CYS A 65 6.78 11.94 -7.38
CA CYS A 65 5.98 13.14 -7.61
C CYS A 65 6.82 14.42 -7.48
N ARG A 66 7.77 14.66 -8.39
CA ARG A 66 8.22 16.04 -8.64
C ARG A 66 7.15 16.69 -9.52
N LEU A 67 6.39 17.63 -8.94
CA LEU A 67 5.58 18.57 -9.73
C LEU A 67 6.55 19.34 -10.62
N GLN A 68 6.49 19.10 -11.93
CA GLN A 68 7.05 20.01 -12.94
C GLN A 68 6.06 21.13 -13.21
#